data_AF-R7V4U9-F1
#
_entry.id   AF-R7V4U9-F1
#
_cell.length_a   1.000
_cell.length_b   1.000
_cell.length_c   1.000
_cell.angle_alpha   90.00
_cell.angle_beta   90.00
_cell.angle_gamma   90.00
#
_symmetry.space_group_name_H-M   'P 1'
#
loop_
_entity.id
_entity.type
_entity.pdbx_description
1 polymer ?
#
loop_
_entity_poly.entity_id
_entity_poly.type
_entity_poly.pdbx_seq_one_letter_code
_entity_poly.pdbx_strand_id
1 'polypeptide(L)'
;MDDKQVADYFVVAGLPPDEEPRPLEDYSNEAVLKSSHKQEPIVDITIINKSLGEVPPPRFRCIDFTPLGFPADLNHGSIRAHEMYICFRRGRDKPPLTDIGVLYEGKERVKTGCEVVYTTPMGRPANVNNTSSSRTYVTYRRADETAACDSLAVTDICVILVNKGEIPPHAFCQINKTLNKGMVGSDVYLCYKKSMAKTNYLAYAPAILDRYPREDLPNLPIPDTVAMFCMPLGAMIECWPKNAQHPLPVFSTFVLTGSIGQKMYGAAVTFYEEYDANKLSQQQKEQLVYDDSGTESTVHHNKCISLLSRWPFFETFKKFLAYLYRISISGPHHVPIEKYISHFLEELSRSIRREIHLFFLQFSDEAISLSQPEEIPIPQR
;
A
#
# COMPACT_ATOMS: atom_id res chain seq x y z
N MET A 1 -2.48 35.03 -27.08
CA MET A 1 -2.46 35.53 -25.69
C MET A 1 -2.52 34.33 -24.80
N ASP A 2 -1.40 33.99 -24.16
CA ASP A 2 -1.28 32.81 -23.31
C ASP A 2 -1.96 33.07 -21.97
N ASP A 3 -3.16 32.52 -21.79
CA ASP A 3 -3.85 32.52 -20.51
C ASP A 3 -3.12 31.54 -19.56
N LYS A 4 -2.28 32.11 -18.68
CA LYS A 4 -1.57 31.40 -17.61
C LYS A 4 -2.55 31.03 -16.49
N GLN A 5 -3.13 29.83 -16.56
CA GLN A 5 -3.98 29.26 -15.50
C GLN A 5 -3.15 28.46 -14.49
N VAL A 6 -3.58 28.43 -13.23
CA VAL A 6 -2.94 27.63 -12.14
C VAL A 6 -3.13 26.14 -12.41
N ALA A 7 -4.37 25.76 -12.68
CA ALA A 7 -4.79 24.44 -13.10
C ALA A 7 -5.78 24.61 -14.26
N ASP A 8 -5.71 23.68 -15.21
CA ASP A 8 -6.49 23.72 -16.43
C ASP A 8 -7.78 22.88 -16.29
N TYR A 9 -7.72 21.78 -15.54
CA TYR A 9 -8.90 20.95 -15.26
C TYR A 9 -8.92 20.42 -13.82
N PHE A 10 -10.13 20.22 -13.33
CA PHE A 10 -10.47 19.36 -12.22
C PHE A 10 -11.25 18.17 -12.76
N VAL A 11 -10.91 16.96 -12.36
CA VAL A 11 -11.57 15.73 -12.78
C VAL A 11 -11.90 14.85 -11.60
N VAL A 12 -13.05 14.20 -11.65
CA VAL A 12 -13.44 13.10 -10.77
C VAL A 12 -13.35 11.83 -11.60
N ALA A 13 -12.56 10.87 -11.16
CA ALA A 13 -12.42 9.56 -11.77
C ALA A 13 -12.87 8.46 -10.81
N GLY A 14 -13.40 7.36 -11.34
CA GLY A 14 -13.90 6.25 -10.54
C GLY A 14 -14.53 5.15 -11.36
N LEU A 15 -15.31 4.31 -10.69
CA LEU A 15 -16.08 3.24 -11.32
C LEU A 15 -17.13 3.82 -12.28
N PRO A 16 -17.14 3.43 -13.57
CA PRO A 16 -18.14 3.89 -14.52
C PRO A 16 -19.56 3.54 -14.05
N PRO A 17 -20.57 4.38 -14.33
CA PRO A 17 -21.96 4.09 -13.98
C PRO A 17 -22.61 3.03 -14.87
N ASP A 18 -21.90 2.53 -15.89
CA ASP A 18 -22.38 1.51 -16.82
C ASP A 18 -22.79 0.23 -16.07
N GLU A 19 -23.84 -0.45 -16.54
CA GLU A 19 -24.31 -1.71 -15.92
C GLU A 19 -23.24 -2.82 -15.97
N GLU A 20 -22.34 -2.77 -16.96
CA GLU A 20 -21.23 -3.71 -17.12
C GLU A 20 -19.90 -2.96 -17.40
N PRO A 21 -19.19 -2.52 -16.34
CA PRO A 21 -17.90 -1.87 -16.50
C PRO A 21 -16.85 -2.88 -17.02
N ARG A 22 -15.97 -2.41 -17.90
CA ARG A 22 -14.95 -3.28 -18.53
C ARG A 22 -13.93 -3.74 -17.48
N PRO A 23 -13.62 -5.05 -17.37
CA PRO A 23 -12.57 -5.53 -16.49
C PRO A 23 -11.21 -4.88 -16.79
N LEU A 24 -10.43 -4.57 -15.76
CA LEU A 24 -9.10 -3.96 -15.91
C LEU A 24 -8.11 -4.86 -16.68
N GLU A 25 -8.35 -6.18 -16.68
CA GLU A 25 -7.50 -7.18 -17.32
C GLU A 25 -7.39 -7.00 -18.84
N ASP A 26 -8.37 -6.34 -19.47
CA ASP A 26 -8.36 -6.06 -20.92
C ASP A 26 -7.43 -4.90 -21.31
N TYR A 27 -6.95 -4.11 -20.33
CA TYR A 27 -6.11 -2.93 -20.55
C TYR A 27 -4.65 -3.08 -20.11
N SER A 28 -4.33 -4.10 -19.29
CA SER A 28 -3.01 -4.23 -18.67
C SER A 28 -2.21 -5.42 -19.22
N ASN A 29 -1.13 -5.14 -19.94
CA ASN A 29 -0.07 -6.11 -20.25
C ASN A 29 0.76 -6.51 -19.01
N GLU A 30 0.31 -6.18 -17.79
CA GLU A 30 1.03 -6.42 -16.54
C GLU A 30 0.79 -7.83 -16.01
N ALA A 31 1.22 -8.83 -16.79
CA ALA A 31 1.34 -10.22 -16.36
C ALA A 31 2.27 -10.42 -15.13
N VAL A 32 2.94 -9.36 -14.65
CA VAL A 32 3.89 -9.38 -13.51
C VAL A 32 3.21 -9.14 -12.16
N LEU A 33 2.12 -8.37 -12.11
CA LEU A 33 1.40 -8.10 -10.85
C LEU A 33 0.51 -9.29 -10.43
N LYS A 34 -0.06 -10.02 -11.40
CA LYS A 34 -1.06 -11.09 -11.18
C LYS A 34 -0.60 -12.24 -10.25
N SER A 35 0.69 -12.60 -10.22
CA SER A 35 1.15 -13.76 -9.44
C SER A 35 1.24 -13.51 -7.93
N SER A 36 1.54 -12.27 -7.52
CA SER A 36 1.71 -11.92 -6.10
C SER A 36 0.40 -11.54 -5.40
N HIS A 37 -0.63 -11.13 -6.14
CA HIS A 37 -1.89 -10.62 -5.61
C HIS A 37 -2.85 -11.67 -5.07
N LYS A 38 -2.67 -12.94 -5.38
CA LYS A 38 -3.54 -14.03 -4.88
C LYS A 38 -3.03 -14.69 -3.60
N GLN A 39 -1.81 -14.37 -3.17
CA GLN A 39 -1.21 -15.05 -2.03
C GLN A 39 -1.73 -14.47 -0.72
N GLU A 40 -2.35 -15.32 0.09
CA GLU A 40 -2.80 -14.96 1.43
C GLU A 40 -1.62 -14.45 2.29
N PRO A 41 -1.85 -13.44 3.14
CA PRO A 41 -0.81 -12.94 4.04
C PRO A 41 -0.42 -13.99 5.07
N ILE A 42 0.76 -13.83 5.67
CA ILE A 42 1.19 -14.69 6.76
C ILE A 42 0.47 -14.24 8.03
N VAL A 43 -0.23 -15.18 8.65
CA VAL A 43 -1.04 -14.95 9.85
C VAL A 43 -0.43 -15.58 11.09
N ASP A 44 0.37 -16.64 10.98
CA ASP A 44 1.05 -17.22 12.14
C ASP A 44 2.45 -17.67 11.79
N ILE A 45 3.32 -17.69 12.80
CA ILE A 45 4.63 -18.31 12.75
C ILE A 45 4.82 -19.22 13.96
N THR A 46 5.62 -20.27 13.79
CA THR A 46 6.04 -21.15 14.88
C THR A 46 7.44 -21.69 14.60
N ILE A 47 8.06 -22.29 15.62
CA ILE A 47 9.37 -22.93 15.53
C ILE A 47 9.20 -24.40 15.84
N ILE A 48 9.79 -25.27 15.02
CA ILE A 48 9.81 -26.72 15.25
C ILE A 48 11.25 -27.20 15.45
N ASN A 49 11.41 -28.27 16.22
CA ASN A 49 12.68 -28.95 16.40
C ASN A 49 12.71 -30.27 15.61
N LYS A 50 13.32 -30.24 14.42
CA LYS A 50 13.38 -31.41 13.54
C LYS A 50 14.29 -32.52 14.06
N SER A 51 15.34 -32.16 14.81
CA SER A 51 16.23 -33.14 15.45
C SER A 51 15.51 -34.04 16.46
N LEU A 52 14.33 -33.61 16.95
CA LEU A 52 13.46 -34.37 17.84
C LEU A 52 12.22 -34.94 17.13
N GLY A 53 12.22 -34.96 15.79
CA GLY A 53 11.13 -35.51 14.98
C GLY A 53 9.86 -34.64 14.94
N GLU A 54 9.93 -33.37 15.32
CA GLU A 54 8.76 -32.48 15.24
C GLU A 54 8.43 -32.15 13.77
N VAL A 55 7.14 -32.12 13.47
CA VAL A 55 6.61 -31.79 12.14
C VAL A 55 5.80 -30.48 12.18
N PRO A 56 5.68 -29.76 11.06
CA PRO A 56 4.85 -28.56 10.99
C PRO A 56 3.39 -28.87 11.36
N PRO A 57 2.71 -27.99 12.13
CA PRO A 57 1.29 -28.14 12.43
C PRO A 57 0.42 -28.11 11.15
N PRO A 58 -0.85 -28.56 11.22
CA PRO A 58 -1.77 -28.48 10.09
C PRO A 58 -1.84 -27.07 9.48
N ARG A 59 -1.79 -26.98 8.15
CA ARG A 59 -1.77 -25.73 7.36
C ARG A 59 -0.49 -24.88 7.49
N PHE A 60 0.49 -25.26 8.33
CA PHE A 60 1.79 -24.59 8.35
C PHE A 60 2.72 -25.15 7.29
N ARG A 61 3.51 -24.26 6.68
CA ARG A 61 4.62 -24.59 5.79
C ARG A 61 5.93 -24.34 6.51
N CYS A 62 6.84 -25.31 6.46
CA CYS A 62 8.20 -25.17 6.96
C CYS A 62 9.08 -24.46 5.92
N ILE A 63 10.01 -23.64 6.39
CA ILE A 63 11.12 -23.15 5.56
C ILE A 63 12.26 -24.15 5.72
N ASP A 64 12.33 -25.13 4.83
CA ASP A 64 13.33 -26.20 4.90
C ASP A 64 14.69 -25.78 4.36
N PHE A 65 14.69 -24.88 3.37
CA PHE A 65 15.88 -24.48 2.63
C PHE A 65 15.97 -22.96 2.48
N THR A 66 17.21 -22.47 2.43
CA THR A 66 17.55 -21.09 2.10
C THR A 66 17.39 -20.85 0.58
N PRO A 67 17.45 -19.59 0.10
CA PRO A 67 17.36 -19.30 -1.33
C PRO A 67 18.41 -20.03 -2.19
N LEU A 68 19.62 -20.30 -1.69
CA LEU A 68 20.64 -21.09 -2.41
C LEU A 68 20.56 -22.60 -2.12
N GLY A 69 19.54 -23.07 -1.41
CA GLY A 69 19.31 -24.50 -1.18
C GLY A 69 20.06 -25.10 0.01
N PHE A 70 20.65 -24.29 0.88
CA PHE A 70 21.21 -24.80 2.15
C PHE A 70 20.08 -25.12 3.14
N PRO A 71 20.29 -26.02 4.12
CA PRO A 71 19.31 -26.23 5.18
C PRO A 71 19.06 -24.92 5.95
N ALA A 72 17.80 -24.50 6.04
CA ALA A 72 17.39 -23.29 6.75
C ALA A 72 17.30 -23.48 8.28
N ASP A 73 18.23 -24.24 8.84
CA ASP A 73 18.36 -24.43 10.28
C ASP A 73 18.76 -23.11 10.95
N LEU A 74 17.98 -22.68 11.93
CA LEU A 74 18.23 -21.44 12.68
C LEU A 74 19.50 -21.54 13.55
N ASN A 75 20.02 -22.75 13.77
CA ASN A 75 21.31 -23.05 14.40
C ASN A 75 22.35 -23.61 13.40
N HIS A 76 22.20 -23.35 12.10
CA HIS A 76 23.00 -24.00 11.06
C HIS A 76 24.51 -24.01 11.36
N GLY A 77 25.11 -25.20 11.35
CA GLY A 77 26.55 -25.41 11.56
C GLY A 77 27.01 -25.43 13.03
N SER A 78 26.10 -25.28 14.00
CA SER A 78 26.44 -25.37 15.43
C SER A 78 26.67 -26.82 15.88
N ILE A 79 27.70 -27.03 16.69
CA ILE A 79 28.06 -28.36 17.21
C ILE A 79 27.05 -28.80 18.27
N ARG A 80 26.51 -30.02 18.14
CA ARG A 80 25.52 -30.62 19.07
C ARG A 80 24.33 -29.69 19.35
N ALA A 81 23.90 -28.94 18.35
CA ALA A 81 22.73 -28.08 18.44
C ALA A 81 21.47 -28.82 17.99
N HIS A 82 20.33 -28.35 18.47
CA HIS A 82 19.04 -28.73 17.92
C HIS A 82 18.83 -28.05 16.57
N GLU A 83 18.32 -28.82 15.61
CA GLU A 83 17.96 -28.32 14.30
C GLU A 83 16.58 -27.63 14.38
N MET A 84 16.62 -26.31 14.48
CA MET A 84 15.43 -25.48 14.71
C MET A 84 15.00 -24.87 13.38
N TYR A 85 13.71 -24.95 13.05
CA TYR A 85 13.19 -24.43 11.78
C TYR A 85 11.97 -23.57 12.00
N ILE A 86 11.88 -22.48 11.24
CA ILE A 86 10.69 -21.62 11.23
C ILE A 86 9.63 -22.20 10.29
N CYS A 87 8.39 -22.21 10.77
CA CYS A 87 7.21 -22.53 10.00
C CYS A 87 6.26 -21.34 10.01
N PHE A 88 5.50 -21.16 8.95
CA PHE A 88 4.49 -20.11 8.86
C PHE A 88 3.17 -20.64 8.30
N ARG A 89 2.08 -19.96 8.63
CA ARG A 89 0.76 -20.24 8.09
C ARG A 89 0.21 -19.00 7.40
N ARG A 90 -0.40 -19.22 6.24
CA ARG A 90 -1.15 -18.19 5.50
C ARG A 90 -2.64 -18.35 5.73
N GLY A 91 -3.36 -17.23 5.65
CA GLY A 91 -4.80 -17.21 5.82
C GLY A 91 -5.37 -15.80 5.86
N ARG A 92 -6.69 -15.73 5.92
CA ARG A 92 -7.48 -14.51 6.19
C ARG A 92 -8.43 -14.70 7.38
N ASP A 93 -8.29 -15.82 8.11
CA ASP A 93 -9.11 -16.20 9.26
C ASP A 93 -8.79 -15.40 10.53
N LYS A 94 -7.71 -14.62 10.52
CA LYS A 94 -7.22 -13.82 11.65
C LYS A 94 -6.36 -12.67 11.13
N PRO A 95 -6.15 -11.60 11.92
CA PRO A 95 -5.37 -10.46 11.47
C PRO A 95 -3.92 -10.87 11.08
N PRO A 96 -3.40 -10.33 9.96
CA PRO A 96 -2.09 -10.73 9.45
C PRO A 96 -0.94 -10.25 10.35
N LEU A 97 0.23 -10.85 10.20
CA LEU A 97 1.43 -10.38 10.87
C LEU A 97 1.94 -9.12 10.19
N THR A 98 2.23 -8.09 10.97
CA THR A 98 2.74 -6.79 10.48
C THR A 98 4.23 -6.62 10.73
N ASP A 99 4.85 -7.47 11.54
CA ASP A 99 6.28 -7.44 11.81
C ASP A 99 6.78 -8.81 12.30
N ILE A 100 8.05 -9.11 12.01
CA ILE A 100 8.78 -10.23 12.60
C ILE A 100 10.08 -9.68 13.17
N GLY A 101 10.45 -10.19 14.34
CA GLY A 101 11.61 -9.75 15.09
C GLY A 101 12.42 -10.92 15.67
N VAL A 102 13.55 -10.56 16.26
CA VAL A 102 14.41 -11.46 17.04
C VAL A 102 14.66 -10.80 18.39
N LEU A 103 14.42 -11.56 19.45
CA LEU A 103 14.60 -11.18 20.84
C LEU A 103 15.81 -11.90 21.43
N TYR A 104 16.75 -11.15 21.97
CA TYR A 104 17.78 -11.68 22.86
C TYR A 104 17.34 -11.52 24.31
N GLU A 105 16.89 -12.62 24.91
CA GLU A 105 16.35 -12.64 26.26
C GLU A 105 17.37 -12.06 27.26
N GLY A 106 16.93 -11.14 28.12
CA GLY A 106 17.75 -10.47 29.13
C GLY A 106 18.59 -9.30 28.63
N LYS A 107 18.75 -9.11 27.31
CA LYS A 107 19.47 -7.94 26.74
C LYS A 107 18.55 -6.80 26.36
N GLU A 108 17.30 -7.11 26.04
CA GLU A 108 16.31 -6.13 25.60
C GLU A 108 14.92 -6.54 26.07
N ARG A 109 14.02 -5.55 26.13
CA ARG A 109 12.60 -5.79 26.40
C ARG A 109 11.87 -6.10 25.11
N VAL A 110 10.83 -6.92 25.21
CA VAL A 110 9.89 -7.14 24.11
C VAL A 110 9.26 -5.80 23.74
N LYS A 111 9.27 -5.47 22.45
CA LYS A 111 8.63 -4.24 21.95
C LYS A 111 7.12 -4.30 22.20
N THR A 112 6.51 -3.16 22.49
CA THR A 112 5.05 -3.07 22.67
C THR A 112 4.29 -3.67 21.48
N GLY A 113 3.27 -4.47 21.78
CA GLY A 113 2.45 -5.17 20.80
C GLY A 113 3.13 -6.35 20.10
N CYS A 114 4.37 -6.71 20.47
CA CYS A 114 5.01 -7.93 19.96
C CYS A 114 4.76 -9.11 20.89
N GLU A 115 4.55 -10.27 20.30
CA GLU A 115 4.46 -11.57 20.96
C GLU A 115 5.75 -12.37 20.70
N VAL A 116 6.07 -13.29 21.60
CA VAL A 116 7.29 -14.11 21.54
C VAL A 116 6.92 -15.57 21.37
N VAL A 117 7.57 -16.26 20.43
CA VAL A 117 7.44 -17.70 20.27
C VAL A 117 8.34 -18.39 21.29
N TYR A 118 7.82 -18.61 22.51
CA TYR A 118 8.57 -19.26 23.59
C TYR A 118 8.66 -20.78 23.45
N THR A 119 7.64 -21.42 22.87
CA THR A 119 7.55 -22.88 22.80
C THR A 119 7.26 -23.37 21.39
N THR A 120 7.76 -24.57 21.08
CA THR A 120 7.37 -25.33 19.89
C THR A 120 5.93 -25.83 20.05
N PRO A 121 5.27 -26.27 18.97
CA PRO A 121 3.94 -26.85 19.03
C PRO A 121 3.82 -28.05 19.99
N MET A 122 4.92 -28.74 20.28
CA MET A 122 4.98 -29.86 21.24
C MET A 122 5.30 -29.41 22.68
N GLY A 123 5.26 -28.10 22.97
CA GLY A 123 5.50 -27.54 24.29
C GLY A 123 6.96 -27.47 24.73
N ARG A 124 7.91 -27.71 23.82
CA ARG A 124 9.36 -27.62 24.12
C ARG A 124 9.85 -26.19 23.97
N PRO A 125 10.97 -25.77 24.58
CA PRO A 125 11.51 -24.43 24.38
C PRO A 125 11.86 -24.16 22.90
N ALA A 126 11.34 -23.06 22.34
CA ALA A 126 11.64 -22.59 20.99
C ALA A 126 12.89 -21.70 20.93
N ASN A 127 13.83 -21.90 21.86
CA ASN A 127 15.10 -21.17 21.84
C ASN A 127 15.93 -21.60 20.62
N VAL A 128 16.18 -20.67 19.72
CA VAL A 128 16.89 -20.91 18.47
C VAL A 128 18.39 -20.77 18.58
N ASN A 129 18.93 -20.50 19.77
CA ASN A 129 20.37 -20.40 20.01
C ASN A 129 20.85 -21.50 20.97
N ASN A 130 21.99 -22.12 20.66
CA ASN A 130 22.56 -23.21 21.45
C ASN A 130 23.47 -22.77 22.62
N THR A 131 23.63 -21.45 22.87
CA THR A 131 24.48 -20.96 23.97
C THR A 131 23.74 -20.99 25.32
N SER A 132 24.35 -21.57 26.34
CA SER A 132 23.79 -21.64 27.71
C SER A 132 23.58 -20.27 28.37
N SER A 133 24.34 -19.26 27.98
CA SER A 133 24.32 -17.91 28.57
C SER A 133 23.38 -16.93 27.88
N SER A 134 22.76 -17.29 26.74
CA SER A 134 21.83 -16.39 26.05
C SER A 134 20.78 -17.16 25.26
N ARG A 135 19.51 -16.84 25.52
CA ARG A 135 18.39 -17.37 24.76
C ARG A 135 17.98 -16.39 23.68
N THR A 136 17.68 -16.93 22.51
CA THR A 136 17.23 -16.17 21.36
C THR A 136 15.87 -16.71 20.95
N TYR A 137 14.89 -15.83 20.77
CA TYR A 137 13.55 -16.19 20.34
C TYR A 137 13.12 -15.35 19.14
N VAL A 138 12.26 -15.93 18.32
CA VAL A 138 11.58 -15.18 17.25
C VAL A 138 10.36 -14.49 17.85
N THR A 139 10.13 -13.25 17.44
CA THR A 139 8.96 -12.47 17.83
C THR A 139 8.14 -12.11 16.60
N TYR A 140 6.86 -11.82 16.78
CA TYR A 140 6.02 -11.25 15.75
C TYR A 140 5.14 -10.15 16.31
N ARG A 141 4.62 -9.30 15.42
CA ARG A 141 3.53 -8.38 15.73
C ARG A 141 2.35 -8.72 14.83
N ARG A 142 1.17 -8.78 15.42
CA ARG A 142 -0.09 -8.97 14.71
C ARG A 142 -0.74 -7.61 14.43
N ALA A 143 -1.44 -7.49 13.30
CA ALA A 143 -2.32 -6.36 13.06
C ALA A 143 -3.44 -6.30 14.10
N ASP A 144 -3.94 -5.11 14.36
CA ASP A 144 -5.18 -4.94 15.12
C ASP A 144 -6.36 -5.53 14.33
N GLU A 145 -7.39 -6.03 15.01
CA GLU A 145 -8.60 -6.56 14.35
C GLU A 145 -9.35 -5.48 13.57
N THR A 146 -9.17 -4.21 13.94
CA THR A 146 -9.75 -3.04 13.26
C THR A 146 -8.81 -2.41 12.24
N ALA A 147 -7.65 -3.02 11.94
CA ALA A 147 -6.70 -2.44 11.00
C ALA A 147 -7.32 -2.21 9.61
N ALA A 148 -6.91 -1.12 8.96
CA ALA A 148 -7.35 -0.80 7.60
C ALA A 148 -6.93 -1.89 6.59
N CYS A 149 -7.75 -2.10 5.56
CA CYS A 149 -7.57 -3.18 4.58
C CYS A 149 -6.37 -2.98 3.64
N ASP A 150 -5.84 -1.76 3.55
CA ASP A 150 -4.63 -1.42 2.78
C ASP A 150 -3.34 -1.49 3.62
N SER A 151 -3.43 -1.97 4.86
CA SER A 151 -2.28 -2.08 5.75
C SER A 151 -1.23 -3.08 5.24
N LEU A 152 0.04 -2.77 5.52
CA LEU A 152 1.16 -3.63 5.16
C LEU A 152 1.20 -4.86 6.07
N ALA A 153 1.29 -6.04 5.45
CA ALA A 153 1.49 -7.31 6.13
C ALA A 153 2.74 -8.01 5.65
N VAL A 154 3.22 -8.93 6.46
CA VAL A 154 4.26 -9.88 6.10
C VAL A 154 3.67 -10.89 5.13
N THR A 155 4.20 -10.89 3.91
CA THR A 155 3.74 -11.75 2.83
C THR A 155 4.75 -12.79 2.42
N ASP A 156 5.98 -12.73 2.91
CA ASP A 156 6.90 -13.85 2.77
C ASP A 156 8.01 -13.82 3.82
N ILE A 157 8.63 -14.97 4.05
CA ILE A 157 9.72 -15.16 5.01
C ILE A 157 10.78 -16.03 4.36
N CYS A 158 12.05 -15.70 4.54
CA CYS A 158 13.16 -16.57 4.18
C CYS A 158 14.28 -16.50 5.23
N VAL A 159 15.09 -17.55 5.26
CA VAL A 159 16.30 -17.63 6.09
C VAL A 159 17.50 -17.53 5.16
N ILE A 160 18.52 -16.77 5.57
CA ILE A 160 19.77 -16.65 4.82
C ILE A 160 20.98 -16.94 5.73
N LEU A 161 22.04 -17.43 5.11
CA LEU A 161 23.35 -17.71 5.69
C LEU A 161 24.38 -16.74 5.10
N VAL A 162 24.62 -15.62 5.78
CA VAL A 162 25.45 -14.53 5.23
C VAL A 162 26.90 -14.97 5.03
N ASN A 163 27.43 -15.81 5.92
CA ASN A 163 28.78 -16.37 5.78
C ASN A 163 28.92 -17.38 4.62
N LYS A 164 27.81 -17.81 3.99
CA LYS A 164 27.79 -18.61 2.77
C LYS A 164 27.61 -17.76 1.50
N GLY A 165 27.66 -16.44 1.63
CA GLY A 165 27.50 -15.50 0.53
C GLY A 165 26.05 -15.22 0.15
N GLU A 166 25.08 -15.63 0.97
CA GLU A 166 23.68 -15.30 0.73
C GLU A 166 23.38 -13.85 1.08
N ILE A 167 22.56 -13.20 0.25
CA ILE A 167 22.02 -11.86 0.47
C ILE A 167 20.49 -11.92 0.54
N PRO A 168 19.83 -10.98 1.22
CA PRO A 168 18.37 -10.90 1.22
C PRO A 168 17.81 -10.81 -0.21
N PRO A 169 16.77 -11.57 -0.55
CA PRO A 169 16.13 -11.47 -1.86
C PRO A 169 15.55 -10.07 -2.12
N HIS A 170 15.24 -9.76 -3.39
CA HIS A 170 14.68 -8.47 -3.77
C HIS A 170 13.40 -8.13 -2.97
N ALA A 171 13.36 -6.92 -2.40
CA ALA A 171 12.30 -6.39 -1.54
C ALA A 171 12.09 -7.11 -0.19
N PHE A 172 13.02 -7.98 0.24
CA PHE A 172 13.03 -8.52 1.59
C PHE A 172 13.80 -7.60 2.55
N CYS A 173 13.24 -7.41 3.74
CA CYS A 173 13.90 -6.77 4.86
C CYS A 173 14.65 -7.81 5.68
N GLN A 174 15.96 -7.67 5.84
CA GLN A 174 16.75 -8.46 6.78
C GLN A 174 16.60 -7.94 8.19
N ILE A 175 16.33 -8.83 9.15
CA ILE A 175 16.42 -8.51 10.56
C ILE A 175 17.91 -8.53 10.92
N ASN A 176 18.48 -7.38 11.30
CA ASN A 176 19.92 -7.24 11.62
C ASN A 176 20.30 -7.83 13.00
N LYS A 177 19.92 -9.09 13.22
CA LYS A 177 20.20 -9.88 14.42
C LYS A 177 20.40 -11.33 14.01
N THR A 178 21.61 -11.85 14.22
CA THR A 178 21.87 -13.27 14.00
C THR A 178 21.08 -14.13 14.99
N LEU A 179 20.47 -15.20 14.50
CA LEU A 179 19.76 -16.19 15.30
C LEU A 179 20.74 -17.16 15.98
N ASN A 180 21.85 -17.45 15.31
CA ASN A 180 22.91 -18.33 15.80
C ASN A 180 24.07 -17.50 16.37
N LYS A 181 24.29 -17.59 17.68
CA LYS A 181 25.39 -16.90 18.38
C LYS A 181 26.48 -17.86 18.87
N GLY A 182 26.47 -19.09 18.39
CA GLY A 182 27.53 -20.05 18.68
C GLY A 182 28.90 -19.55 18.22
N MET A 183 29.96 -19.95 18.93
CA MET A 183 31.34 -19.67 18.49
C MET A 183 31.70 -20.41 17.18
N VAL A 184 30.97 -21.49 16.88
CA VAL A 184 31.09 -22.30 15.68
C VAL A 184 29.68 -22.41 15.09
N GLY A 185 29.51 -21.99 13.84
CA GLY A 185 28.21 -21.95 13.18
C GLY A 185 28.17 -20.96 12.04
N SER A 186 27.02 -20.90 11.39
CA SER A 186 26.74 -19.89 10.36
C SER A 186 26.05 -18.67 10.93
N ASP A 187 26.26 -17.51 10.30
CA ASP A 187 25.52 -16.31 10.64
C ASP A 187 24.14 -16.38 9.99
N VAL A 188 23.17 -16.87 10.76
CA VAL A 188 21.81 -17.12 10.30
C VAL A 188 20.94 -15.90 10.53
N TYR A 189 20.34 -15.37 9.47
CA TYR A 189 19.45 -14.22 9.54
C TYR A 189 18.07 -14.55 8.99
N LEU A 190 17.07 -13.99 9.64
CA LEU A 190 15.70 -14.02 9.16
C LEU A 190 15.42 -12.78 8.31
N CYS A 191 14.82 -13.00 7.15
CA CYS A 191 14.36 -11.95 6.27
C CYS A 191 12.87 -12.12 6.02
N TYR A 192 12.15 -11.01 5.81
CA TYR A 192 10.74 -11.06 5.47
C TYR A 192 10.39 -9.98 4.45
N LYS A 193 9.37 -10.24 3.64
CA LYS A 193 8.81 -9.27 2.69
C LYS A 193 7.52 -8.70 3.25
N LYS A 194 7.36 -7.38 3.13
CA LYS A 194 6.10 -6.68 3.45
C LYS A 194 5.43 -6.21 2.16
N SER A 195 4.13 -6.40 2.06
CA SER A 195 3.30 -5.81 1.02
C SER A 195 1.88 -5.59 1.54
N MET A 196 1.07 -4.82 0.84
CA MET A 196 -0.33 -4.58 1.20
C MET A 196 -1.07 -5.92 1.28
N ALA A 197 -1.75 -6.17 2.41
CA ALA A 197 -2.61 -7.33 2.59
C ALA A 197 -3.93 -7.12 1.84
N LYS A 198 -3.90 -7.19 0.50
CA LYS A 198 -5.11 -6.91 -0.28
C LYS A 198 -6.22 -7.93 0.03
N THR A 199 -7.38 -7.40 0.37
CA THR A 199 -8.66 -8.11 0.39
C THR A 199 -9.03 -8.58 -1.02
N ASN A 200 -10.04 -9.45 -1.13
CA ASN A 200 -10.57 -9.77 -2.45
C ASN A 200 -11.19 -8.50 -3.05
N TYR A 201 -10.91 -8.25 -4.32
CA TYR A 201 -11.37 -7.06 -5.02
C TYR A 201 -11.75 -7.39 -6.46
N LEU A 202 -12.65 -6.58 -6.99
CA LEU A 202 -12.99 -6.52 -8.42
C LEU A 202 -12.32 -5.26 -8.98
N ALA A 203 -11.67 -5.34 -10.13
CA ALA A 203 -11.01 -4.19 -10.75
C ALA A 203 -11.51 -3.95 -12.18
N TYR A 204 -11.86 -2.70 -12.45
CA TYR A 204 -12.42 -2.25 -13.72
C TYR A 204 -11.62 -1.08 -14.29
N ALA A 205 -11.78 -0.86 -15.59
CA ALA A 205 -11.30 0.36 -16.23
C ALA A 205 -12.02 1.57 -15.62
N PRO A 206 -11.29 2.55 -15.07
CA PRO A 206 -11.85 3.78 -14.54
C PRO A 206 -12.32 4.69 -15.67
N ALA A 207 -13.31 5.53 -15.38
CA ALA A 207 -13.77 6.59 -16.26
C ALA A 207 -13.73 7.94 -15.55
N ILE A 208 -13.76 9.03 -16.34
CA ILE A 208 -14.03 10.37 -15.82
C ILE A 208 -15.53 10.44 -15.53
N LEU A 209 -15.88 10.57 -14.24
CA LEU A 209 -17.27 10.65 -13.76
C LEU A 209 -17.81 12.08 -13.84
N ASP A 210 -16.95 13.07 -13.57
CA ASP A 210 -17.28 14.48 -13.67
C ASP A 210 -16.01 15.30 -13.94
N ARG A 211 -16.17 16.51 -14.49
CA ARG A 211 -15.05 17.41 -14.76
C ARG A 211 -15.44 18.89 -14.77
N TYR A 212 -14.45 19.73 -14.49
CA TYR A 212 -14.49 21.18 -14.66
C TYR A 212 -13.22 21.70 -15.32
N PRO A 213 -13.28 22.51 -16.39
CA PRO A 213 -14.47 22.85 -17.17
C PRO A 213 -15.17 21.62 -17.79
N ARG A 214 -16.45 21.78 -18.16
CA ARG A 214 -17.26 20.68 -18.74
C ARG A 214 -16.88 20.33 -20.18
N GLU A 215 -16.28 21.28 -20.89
CA GLU A 215 -15.84 21.15 -22.28
C GLU A 215 -14.31 21.23 -22.34
N ASP A 216 -13.74 20.66 -23.41
CA ASP A 216 -12.30 20.73 -23.63
C ASP A 216 -11.87 22.16 -23.97
N LEU A 217 -10.76 22.57 -23.35
CA LEU A 217 -10.03 23.77 -23.70
C LEU A 217 -9.47 23.62 -25.14
N PRO A 218 -9.62 24.63 -26.01
CA PRO A 218 -9.29 24.52 -27.45
C PRO A 218 -7.86 24.04 -27.75
N ASN A 219 -6.90 24.37 -26.89
CA ASN A 219 -5.48 24.05 -27.08
C ASN A 219 -4.98 22.92 -26.17
N LEU A 220 -5.85 22.36 -25.33
CA LEU A 220 -5.45 21.39 -24.30
C LEU A 220 -6.61 20.42 -24.00
N PRO A 221 -7.07 19.61 -24.97
CA PRO A 221 -8.13 18.63 -24.72
C PRO A 221 -7.69 17.60 -23.67
N ILE A 222 -8.63 17.11 -22.86
CA ILE A 222 -8.35 16.05 -21.89
C ILE A 222 -8.08 14.73 -22.64
N PRO A 223 -6.93 14.07 -22.45
CA PRO A 223 -6.71 12.75 -23.04
C PRO A 223 -7.66 11.69 -22.48
N ASP A 224 -8.16 10.79 -23.32
CA ASP A 224 -9.05 9.68 -22.90
C ASP A 224 -8.41 8.77 -21.83
N THR A 225 -7.08 8.73 -21.77
CA THR A 225 -6.32 7.93 -20.80
C THR A 225 -6.26 8.56 -19.40
N VAL A 226 -6.72 9.80 -19.20
CA VAL A 226 -6.57 10.52 -17.92
C VAL A 226 -7.10 9.73 -16.73
N ALA A 227 -8.26 9.07 -16.86
CA ALA A 227 -8.83 8.26 -15.78
C ALA A 227 -7.88 7.13 -15.33
N MET A 228 -7.17 6.48 -16.26
CA MET A 228 -6.17 5.45 -15.97
C MET A 228 -4.96 6.02 -15.23
N PHE A 229 -4.56 7.26 -15.50
CA PHE A 229 -3.45 7.90 -14.79
C PHE A 229 -3.86 8.38 -13.40
N CYS A 230 -5.11 8.82 -13.24
CA CYS A 230 -5.70 9.12 -11.93
C CYS A 230 -5.82 7.85 -11.06
N MET A 231 -6.13 6.71 -11.68
CA MET A 231 -6.37 5.43 -10.99
C MET A 231 -5.60 4.29 -11.68
N PRO A 232 -4.27 4.23 -11.50
CA PRO A 232 -3.42 3.27 -12.23
C PRO A 232 -3.69 1.81 -11.87
N LEU A 233 -4.25 1.56 -10.68
CA LEU A 233 -4.68 0.23 -10.24
C LEU A 233 -6.14 -0.08 -10.59
N GLY A 234 -6.78 0.78 -11.39
CA GLY A 234 -8.18 0.70 -11.78
C GLY A 234 -9.18 1.20 -10.73
N ALA A 235 -10.45 1.22 -11.15
CA ALA A 235 -11.58 1.38 -10.25
C ALA A 235 -11.88 0.04 -9.59
N MET A 236 -11.65 -0.04 -8.29
CA MET A 236 -11.75 -1.24 -7.48
C MET A 236 -13.01 -1.23 -6.63
N ILE A 237 -13.64 -2.40 -6.51
CA ILE A 237 -14.65 -2.69 -5.49
C ILE A 237 -14.04 -3.71 -4.54
N GLU A 238 -14.09 -3.44 -3.24
CA GLU A 238 -13.45 -4.23 -2.20
C GLU A 238 -14.47 -4.60 -1.11
N CYS A 239 -14.31 -5.79 -0.54
CA CYS A 239 -15.09 -6.24 0.62
C CYS A 239 -14.21 -6.16 1.87
N TRP A 240 -14.66 -5.41 2.87
CA TRP A 240 -13.93 -5.13 4.11
C TRP A 240 -14.69 -5.67 5.33
N PRO A 241 -13.97 -6.10 6.39
CA PRO A 241 -14.58 -6.34 7.69
C PRO A 241 -15.33 -5.08 8.18
N LYS A 242 -16.49 -5.26 8.81
CA LYS A 242 -17.34 -4.13 9.25
C LYS A 242 -16.67 -3.22 10.29
N ASN A 243 -15.75 -3.77 11.08
CA ASN A 243 -14.97 -3.07 12.10
C ASN A 243 -13.63 -2.50 11.56
N ALA A 244 -13.32 -2.68 10.27
CA ALA A 244 -12.10 -2.17 9.70
C ALA A 244 -12.09 -0.63 9.71
N GLN A 245 -10.96 -0.04 10.09
CA GLN A 245 -10.73 1.39 9.96
C GLN A 245 -10.74 1.79 8.49
N HIS A 246 -11.35 2.93 8.21
CA HIS A 246 -11.36 3.49 6.87
C HIS A 246 -9.95 3.96 6.49
N PRO A 247 -9.39 3.52 5.34
CA PRO A 247 -8.12 4.00 4.83
C PRO A 247 -8.09 5.52 4.69
N LEU A 248 -6.91 6.10 4.91
CA LEU A 248 -6.67 7.51 4.64
C LEU A 248 -6.52 7.76 3.13
N PRO A 249 -6.89 8.94 2.63
CA PRO A 249 -6.68 9.30 1.23
C PRO A 249 -5.21 9.25 0.82
N VAL A 250 -4.96 8.73 -0.37
CA VAL A 250 -3.62 8.58 -0.93
C VAL A 250 -3.39 9.63 -2.01
N PHE A 251 -2.35 10.43 -1.83
CA PHE A 251 -1.91 11.41 -2.83
C PHE A 251 -0.98 10.78 -3.86
N SER A 252 -1.19 11.07 -5.13
CA SER A 252 -0.32 10.65 -6.23
C SER A 252 -0.12 11.77 -7.25
N THR A 253 0.93 11.63 -8.07
CA THR A 253 1.23 12.56 -9.16
C THR A 253 1.55 11.78 -10.42
N PHE A 254 1.28 12.37 -11.58
CA PHE A 254 1.57 11.77 -12.87
C PHE A 254 1.85 12.84 -13.92
N VAL A 255 2.44 12.43 -15.05
CA VAL A 255 2.72 13.30 -16.18
C VAL A 255 2.24 12.65 -17.46
N LEU A 256 1.34 13.33 -18.16
CA LEU A 256 0.88 12.98 -19.48
C LEU A 256 1.71 13.73 -20.52
N THR A 257 2.21 13.02 -21.52
CA THR A 257 2.91 13.64 -22.65
C THR A 257 2.06 13.46 -23.90
N GLY A 258 1.58 14.57 -24.46
CA GLY A 258 0.83 14.56 -25.70
C GLY A 258 1.71 14.20 -26.90
N SER A 259 1.08 13.86 -28.02
CA SER A 259 1.76 13.50 -29.28
C SER A 259 2.72 14.58 -29.81
N ILE A 260 2.45 15.84 -29.46
CA ILE A 260 3.28 17.01 -29.82
C ILE A 260 4.32 17.38 -28.74
N GLY A 261 4.57 16.51 -27.76
CA GLY A 261 5.57 16.71 -26.70
C GLY A 261 5.13 17.63 -25.57
N GLN A 262 3.90 18.16 -25.60
CA GLN A 262 3.34 18.95 -24.52
C GLN A 262 3.12 18.10 -23.26
N LYS A 263 3.50 18.62 -22.10
CA LYS A 263 3.35 17.94 -20.82
C LYS A 263 2.14 18.49 -20.08
N MET A 264 1.35 17.60 -19.52
CA MET A 264 0.27 17.90 -18.60
C MET A 264 0.56 17.16 -17.29
N TYR A 265 0.72 17.91 -16.21
CA TYR A 265 1.00 17.41 -14.87
C TYR A 265 -0.31 17.17 -14.14
N GLY A 266 -0.46 15.97 -13.58
CA GLY A 266 -1.61 15.58 -12.79
C GLY A 266 -1.24 15.39 -11.33
N ALA A 267 -2.08 15.91 -10.44
CA ALA A 267 -2.05 15.64 -9.01
C ALA A 267 -3.40 15.02 -8.63
N ALA A 268 -3.38 13.93 -7.87
CA ALA A 268 -4.57 13.13 -7.60
C ALA A 268 -4.65 12.75 -6.11
N VAL A 269 -5.86 12.71 -5.58
CA VAL A 269 -6.17 12.15 -4.26
C VAL A 269 -7.19 11.05 -4.46
N THR A 270 -6.79 9.81 -4.15
CA THR A 270 -7.63 8.63 -4.19
C THR A 270 -8.13 8.30 -2.78
N PHE A 271 -9.41 8.01 -2.65
CA PHE A 271 -10.06 7.66 -1.38
C PHE A 271 -11.16 6.64 -1.64
N TYR A 272 -11.70 6.06 -0.58
CA TYR A 272 -12.77 5.08 -0.66
C TYR A 272 -14.10 5.67 -0.20
N GLU A 273 -15.18 5.14 -0.74
CA GLU A 273 -16.56 5.41 -0.33
C GLU A 273 -17.34 4.09 -0.26
N GLU A 274 -18.34 4.05 0.61
CA GLU A 274 -19.26 2.91 0.68
C GLU A 274 -19.93 2.66 -0.67
N TYR A 275 -19.96 1.40 -1.08
CA TYR A 275 -20.61 0.93 -2.29
C TYR A 275 -21.87 0.15 -1.93
N ASP A 276 -22.95 0.43 -2.64
CA ASP A 276 -24.23 -0.27 -2.43
C ASP A 276 -24.11 -1.73 -2.89
N ALA A 277 -24.07 -2.65 -1.92
CA ALA A 277 -23.94 -4.08 -2.17
C ALA A 277 -25.10 -4.67 -2.99
N ASN A 278 -26.25 -3.99 -3.07
CA ASN A 278 -27.38 -4.42 -3.90
C ASN A 278 -27.09 -4.30 -5.41
N LYS A 279 -26.09 -3.50 -5.78
CA LYS A 279 -25.63 -3.36 -7.17
C LYS A 279 -24.67 -4.48 -7.61
N LEU A 280 -24.29 -5.38 -6.69
CA LEU A 280 -23.43 -6.51 -7.01
C LEU A 280 -24.25 -7.69 -7.54
N SER A 281 -23.81 -8.26 -8.66
CA SER A 281 -24.29 -9.57 -9.12
C SER A 281 -23.84 -10.70 -8.19
N GLN A 282 -24.53 -11.85 -8.26
CA GLN A 282 -24.17 -13.02 -7.44
C GLN A 282 -22.72 -13.48 -7.67
N GLN A 283 -22.27 -13.46 -8.93
CA GLN A 283 -20.90 -13.82 -9.28
C GLN A 283 -19.86 -12.87 -8.67
N GLN A 284 -20.17 -11.56 -8.64
CA GLN A 284 -19.30 -10.56 -8.02
C GLN A 284 -19.23 -10.74 -6.50
N LYS A 285 -20.36 -11.05 -5.85
CA LYS A 285 -20.41 -11.36 -4.41
C LYS A 285 -19.56 -12.57 -4.05
N GLU A 286 -19.62 -13.64 -4.85
CA GLU A 286 -18.79 -14.83 -4.67
C GLU A 286 -17.29 -14.53 -4.80
N GLN A 287 -16.89 -13.72 -5.80
CA GLN A 287 -15.49 -13.32 -5.97
C GLN A 287 -14.97 -12.44 -4.83
N LEU A 288 -15.83 -11.57 -4.30
CA LEU A 288 -15.52 -10.73 -3.15
C LEU A 288 -15.55 -11.51 -1.82
N VAL A 289 -16.12 -12.72 -1.83
CA VAL A 289 -16.44 -13.49 -0.60
C VAL A 289 -17.29 -12.63 0.34
N TYR A 290 -18.30 -11.96 -0.24
CA TYR A 290 -19.23 -11.12 0.49
C TYR A 290 -20.26 -12.00 1.23
N ASP A 291 -20.51 -11.69 2.49
CA ASP A 291 -21.54 -12.36 3.27
C ASP A 291 -22.89 -11.62 3.12
N ASP A 292 -23.85 -12.26 2.47
CA ASP A 292 -25.21 -11.73 2.24
C ASP A 292 -25.97 -11.42 3.54
N SER A 293 -25.50 -11.91 4.70
CA SER A 293 -26.07 -11.53 6.00
C SER A 293 -25.89 -10.03 6.31
N GLY A 294 -24.90 -9.36 5.70
CA GLY A 294 -24.57 -7.95 5.93
C GLY A 294 -24.10 -7.63 7.37
N THR A 295 -23.92 -8.64 8.23
CA THR A 295 -23.56 -8.42 9.63
C THR A 295 -22.07 -8.22 9.83
N GLU A 296 -21.23 -8.87 9.02
CA GLU A 296 -19.77 -8.96 9.23
C GLU A 296 -18.92 -8.17 8.22
N SER A 297 -19.51 -7.73 7.08
CA SER A 297 -18.74 -7.08 6.01
C SER A 297 -19.45 -5.87 5.38
N THR A 298 -18.65 -4.95 4.86
CA THR A 298 -19.08 -3.76 4.11
C THR A 298 -18.35 -3.70 2.78
N VAL A 299 -18.99 -3.12 1.76
CA VAL A 299 -18.41 -3.01 0.41
C VAL A 299 -18.02 -1.57 0.16
N HIS A 300 -16.84 -1.36 -0.38
CA HIS A 300 -16.28 -0.04 -0.66
C HIS A 300 -15.76 0.01 -2.09
N HIS A 301 -15.74 1.20 -2.66
CA HIS A 301 -15.12 1.44 -3.97
C HIS A 301 -14.21 2.66 -3.89
N ASN A 302 -13.14 2.67 -4.67
CA ASN A 302 -12.25 3.82 -4.73
C ASN A 302 -12.75 4.87 -5.74
N LYS A 303 -12.55 6.14 -5.39
CA LYS A 303 -12.72 7.31 -6.24
C LYS A 303 -11.47 8.16 -6.19
N CYS A 304 -11.30 9.00 -7.20
CA CYS A 304 -10.17 9.89 -7.32
C CYS A 304 -10.63 11.28 -7.73
N ILE A 305 -10.15 12.31 -7.02
CA ILE A 305 -10.22 13.70 -7.48
C ILE A 305 -8.83 14.12 -7.97
N SER A 306 -8.74 14.82 -9.09
CA SER A 306 -7.46 15.22 -9.66
C SER A 306 -7.49 16.61 -10.28
N LEU A 307 -6.38 17.33 -10.14
CA LEU A 307 -6.09 18.55 -10.87
C LEU A 307 -5.10 18.25 -11.99
N LEU A 308 -5.40 18.76 -13.18
CA LEU A 308 -4.51 18.74 -14.35
C LEU A 308 -4.03 20.16 -14.62
N SER A 309 -2.73 20.31 -14.87
CA SER A 309 -2.12 21.61 -15.15
C SER A 309 -0.94 21.49 -16.10
N ARG A 310 -0.67 22.54 -16.87
CA ARG A 310 0.61 22.76 -17.57
C ARG A 310 1.78 23.00 -16.61
N TRP A 311 1.51 23.27 -15.33
CA TRP A 311 2.52 23.58 -14.31
C TRP A 311 2.58 22.52 -13.20
N PRO A 312 3.79 22.14 -12.74
CA PRO A 312 3.97 21.09 -11.74
C PRO A 312 3.80 21.60 -10.29
N PHE A 313 2.68 22.26 -9.96
CA PHE A 313 2.42 22.78 -8.60
C PHE A 313 1.93 21.70 -7.61
N PHE A 314 2.62 20.55 -7.57
CA PHE A 314 2.15 19.35 -6.88
C PHE A 314 1.85 19.55 -5.40
N GLU A 315 2.69 20.26 -4.65
CA GLU A 315 2.46 20.50 -3.21
C GLU A 315 1.22 21.37 -2.96
N THR A 316 0.98 22.38 -3.80
CA THR A 316 -0.23 23.19 -3.71
C THR A 316 -1.45 22.37 -4.07
N PHE A 317 -1.38 21.59 -5.15
CA PHE A 317 -2.49 20.72 -5.56
C PHE A 317 -2.80 19.67 -4.51
N LYS A 318 -1.80 19.09 -3.86
CA LYS A 318 -1.97 18.16 -2.74
C LYS A 318 -2.78 18.79 -1.61
N LYS A 319 -2.37 19.97 -1.15
CA LYS A 319 -3.04 20.68 -0.06
C LYS A 319 -4.47 21.08 -0.44
N PHE A 320 -4.68 21.55 -1.66
CA PHE A 320 -6.02 21.90 -2.15
C PHE A 320 -6.95 20.68 -2.28
N LEU A 321 -6.48 19.59 -2.89
CA LEU A 321 -7.27 18.36 -3.03
C LEU A 321 -7.57 17.73 -1.67
N ALA A 322 -6.61 17.74 -0.73
CA ALA A 322 -6.84 17.28 0.64
C ALA A 322 -7.89 18.14 1.36
N TYR A 323 -7.87 19.47 1.13
CA TYR A 323 -8.90 20.37 1.64
C TYR A 323 -10.29 20.06 1.05
N LEU A 324 -10.39 19.85 -0.26
CA LEU A 324 -11.64 19.47 -0.92
C LEU A 324 -12.19 18.15 -0.39
N TYR A 325 -11.34 17.12 -0.25
CA TYR A 325 -11.73 15.85 0.35
C TYR A 325 -12.21 16.03 1.80
N ARG A 326 -11.51 16.84 2.60
CA ARG A 326 -11.95 17.10 3.97
C ARG A 326 -13.34 17.74 3.98
N ILE A 327 -13.59 18.73 3.12
CA ILE A 327 -14.92 19.36 2.96
C ILE A 327 -15.97 18.32 2.61
N SER A 328 -15.72 17.45 1.63
CA SER A 328 -16.73 16.49 1.16
C SER A 328 -17.22 15.53 2.26
N ILE A 329 -16.40 15.25 3.28
CA ILE A 329 -16.76 14.34 4.38
C ILE A 329 -17.16 15.02 5.70
N SER A 330 -16.98 16.35 5.85
CA SER A 330 -17.11 17.05 7.15
C SER A 330 -18.46 17.74 7.42
N GLY A 331 -19.50 17.44 6.65
CA GLY A 331 -20.88 17.87 6.96
C GLY A 331 -21.30 19.17 6.27
N PRO A 332 -22.47 19.75 6.61
CA PRO A 332 -23.12 20.73 5.77
C PRO A 332 -22.34 22.06 5.75
N HIS A 333 -21.82 22.41 4.59
CA HIS A 333 -21.13 23.67 4.35
C HIS A 333 -22.10 24.70 3.78
N HIS A 334 -21.94 25.96 4.17
CA HIS A 334 -22.69 27.08 3.57
C HIS A 334 -22.25 27.38 2.13
N VAL A 335 -21.05 26.94 1.77
CA VAL A 335 -20.46 27.16 0.45
C VAL A 335 -20.38 25.82 -0.28
N PRO A 336 -20.96 25.71 -1.49
CA PRO A 336 -20.88 24.48 -2.27
C PRO A 336 -19.43 24.20 -2.72
N ILE A 337 -19.06 22.92 -2.82
CA ILE A 337 -17.69 22.50 -3.14
C ILE A 337 -17.22 23.04 -4.49
N GLU A 338 -18.15 23.15 -5.44
CA GLU A 338 -17.97 23.67 -6.79
C GLU A 338 -17.46 25.11 -6.79
N LYS A 339 -17.84 25.93 -5.78
CA LYS A 339 -17.35 27.30 -5.67
C LYS A 339 -15.87 27.36 -5.34
N TYR A 340 -15.36 26.42 -4.53
CA TYR A 340 -13.93 26.33 -4.24
C TYR A 340 -13.14 25.89 -5.47
N ILE A 341 -13.71 24.95 -6.25
CA ILE A 341 -13.11 24.47 -7.51
C ILE A 341 -13.06 25.60 -8.53
N SER A 342 -14.18 26.28 -8.80
CA SER A 342 -14.21 27.37 -9.79
C SER A 342 -13.35 28.57 -9.36
N HIS A 343 -13.35 28.94 -8.08
CA HIS A 343 -12.45 29.97 -7.55
C HIS A 343 -10.98 29.62 -7.77
N PHE A 344 -10.58 28.38 -7.48
CA PHE A 344 -9.20 27.92 -7.65
C PHE A 344 -8.76 27.92 -9.12
N LEU A 345 -9.62 27.45 -10.03
CA LEU A 345 -9.28 27.38 -11.46
C LEU A 345 -9.37 28.73 -12.16
N GLU A 346 -10.33 29.60 -11.81
CA GLU A 346 -10.57 30.84 -12.56
C GLU A 346 -9.99 32.09 -11.89
N GLU A 347 -10.31 32.32 -10.62
CA GLU A 347 -10.02 33.59 -9.96
C GLU A 347 -8.54 33.72 -9.60
N LEU A 348 -7.92 32.63 -9.13
CA LEU A 348 -6.48 32.61 -8.90
C LEU A 348 -5.69 32.76 -10.20
N SER A 349 -6.18 32.15 -11.28
CA SER A 349 -5.59 32.28 -12.62
C SER A 349 -5.62 33.72 -13.15
N ARG A 350 -6.64 34.52 -12.80
CA ARG A 350 -6.67 35.96 -13.13
C ARG A 350 -5.63 36.74 -12.33
N SER A 351 -5.38 36.38 -11.08
CA SER A 351 -4.45 37.06 -10.18
C SER A 351 -2.97 36.84 -10.55
N ILE A 352 -2.62 35.64 -11.04
CA ILE A 352 -1.26 35.32 -11.55
C ILE A 352 -0.83 36.20 -12.73
N ARG A 353 -1.77 36.79 -13.47
CA ARG A 353 -1.44 37.62 -14.64
C ARG A 353 -0.65 38.89 -14.31
N ARG A 354 -0.50 39.25 -13.03
CA ARG A 354 -0.04 40.60 -12.65
C ARG A 354 1.44 40.76 -12.28
N GLU A 355 2.18 39.74 -11.83
CA GLU A 355 3.65 39.80 -11.57
C GLU A 355 4.16 38.48 -10.95
N ILE A 356 5.48 38.35 -10.67
CA ILE A 356 6.05 37.23 -9.89
C ILE A 356 5.49 37.30 -8.47
N HIS A 357 4.47 36.50 -8.15
CA HIS A 357 3.73 36.64 -6.90
C HIS A 357 3.53 35.32 -6.16
N LEU A 358 3.91 35.33 -4.87
CA LEU A 358 3.51 34.35 -3.87
C LEU A 358 2.02 34.55 -3.53
N PHE A 359 1.16 33.61 -3.88
CA PHE A 359 -0.25 33.63 -3.45
C PHE A 359 -0.44 32.79 -2.20
N PHE A 360 -1.05 33.37 -1.16
CA PHE A 360 -1.45 32.65 0.05
C PHE A 360 -2.91 32.22 -0.03
N LEU A 361 -3.17 30.92 -0.07
CA LEU A 361 -4.52 30.38 0.07
C LEU A 361 -4.74 29.99 1.53
N GLN A 362 -5.69 30.65 2.18
CA GLN A 362 -6.15 30.25 3.51
C GLN A 362 -7.24 29.18 3.37
N PHE A 363 -6.82 27.92 3.39
CA PHE A 363 -7.73 26.80 3.49
C PHE A 363 -7.50 26.18 4.87
N SER A 364 -8.23 26.63 5.90
CA SER A 364 -7.98 26.42 7.34
C SER A 364 -6.74 27.13 7.91
N ASP A 365 -6.18 26.69 9.05
CA ASP A 365 -5.07 27.33 9.77
C ASP A 365 -3.72 27.32 9.01
N GLU A 366 -3.67 26.71 7.83
CA GLU A 366 -2.47 26.67 6.98
C GLU A 366 -2.62 27.55 5.74
N ALA A 367 -1.57 28.32 5.46
CA ALA A 367 -1.46 29.11 4.24
C ALA A 367 -0.69 28.35 3.16
N ILE A 368 -1.25 28.19 1.96
CA ILE A 368 -0.56 27.59 0.80
C ILE A 368 0.10 28.70 -0.01
N SER A 369 1.39 28.60 -0.30
CA SER A 369 2.10 29.53 -1.20
C SER A 369 2.23 28.98 -2.62
N LEU A 370 1.99 29.80 -3.64
CA LEU A 370 2.25 29.50 -5.05
C LEU A 370 3.30 30.46 -5.60
N SER A 371 4.41 29.97 -6.13
CA SER A 371 5.40 30.77 -6.88
C SER A 371 5.66 30.12 -8.24
N GLN A 372 5.93 30.95 -9.26
CA GLN A 372 6.36 30.44 -10.56
C GLN A 372 7.75 29.80 -10.41
N PRO A 373 8.03 28.64 -11.05
CA PRO A 373 9.40 28.12 -11.12
C PRO A 373 10.29 29.15 -11.80
N GLU A 374 11.49 29.40 -11.26
CA GLU A 374 12.47 30.27 -11.92
C GLU A 374 12.74 29.73 -13.33
N GLU A 375 12.58 30.59 -14.35
CA GLU A 375 13.04 30.27 -15.70
C GLU A 375 14.56 30.06 -15.60
N ILE A 376 15.00 28.81 -15.71
CA ILE A 376 16.43 28.50 -15.81
C ILE A 376 16.94 29.26 -17.05
N PRO A 377 17.92 30.17 -16.91
CA PRO A 377 18.43 30.89 -18.07
C PRO A 377 19.02 29.87 -19.03
N ILE A 378 18.44 29.79 -20.22
CA ILE A 378 19.04 29.04 -21.34
C ILE A 378 20.45 29.64 -21.51
N PRO A 379 21.53 28.84 -21.57
CA PRO A 379 22.85 29.38 -21.80
C PRO A 379 22.84 30.11 -23.14
N GLN A 380 22.95 31.44 -23.10
CA GLN A 380 23.18 32.24 -24.29
C GLN A 380 24.53 31.81 -24.85
N ARG A 381 24.52 31.35 -26.11
CA ARG A 381 25.72 30.95 -26.85
C ARG A 381 26.68 32.10 -27.06
#